data_AF-A0A2G2C7J3-F1
#
_entry.id   AF-A0A2G2C7J3-F1
#
_cell.length_a   1.000
_cell.length_b   1.000
_cell.length_c   1.000
_cell.angle_alpha   90.00
_cell.angle_beta   90.00
_cell.angle_gamma   90.00
#
_symmetry.space_group_name_H-M   'P 1'
#
loop_
_entity.id
_entity.type
_entity.pdbx_description
1 polymer ?
#
loop_
_entity_poly.entity_id
_entity_poly.type
_entity_poly.pdbx_seq_one_letter_code
_entity_poly.pdbx_strand_id
1 'polypeptide(L)'
;LSAALARSQLPELPRRIADGLRNHDLVAARLETCPYIVVPPALAPETRAPDSIQFNLINLDDKSITAFADACAAAGVKVQVFGLSTDNARAFWNWEFIEPRQDLPKTRKMLMSACDLRLPVQLQPDDLEAVTDVVLGALNSVIKAVAA
;
A
#
# COMPACT_ATOMS: atom_id res chain seq x y z
N LEU A 1 -18.74 -27.03 -5.41
CA LEU A 1 -18.74 -26.23 -4.15
C LEU A 1 -18.33 -24.78 -4.38
N SER A 2 -17.17 -24.50 -4.99
CA SER A 2 -16.65 -23.12 -5.17
C SER A 2 -17.63 -22.17 -5.87
N ALA A 3 -18.33 -22.62 -6.92
CA ALA A 3 -19.31 -21.81 -7.62
C ALA A 3 -20.52 -21.41 -6.74
N ALA A 4 -20.95 -22.29 -5.82
CA ALA A 4 -22.06 -21.98 -4.92
C ALA A 4 -21.68 -20.89 -3.90
N LEU A 5 -20.45 -20.96 -3.37
CA LEU A 5 -19.90 -19.94 -2.49
C LEU A 5 -19.70 -18.61 -3.22
N ALA A 6 -19.10 -18.61 -4.42
CA ALA A 6 -18.91 -17.37 -5.18
C ALA A 6 -20.24 -16.70 -5.53
N ARG A 7 -21.25 -17.50 -5.95
CA ARG A 7 -22.57 -16.98 -6.33
C ARG A 7 -23.28 -16.26 -5.18
N SER A 8 -23.12 -16.71 -3.94
CA SER A 8 -23.72 -16.02 -2.78
C SER A 8 -23.04 -14.70 -2.43
N GLN A 9 -21.80 -14.48 -2.89
CA GLN A 9 -21.05 -13.24 -2.67
C GLN A 9 -21.31 -12.18 -3.75
N LEU A 10 -21.78 -12.56 -4.94
CA LEU A 10 -22.00 -11.62 -6.05
C LEU A 10 -22.94 -10.46 -5.70
N PRO A 11 -24.06 -10.65 -4.97
CA PRO A 11 -24.93 -9.54 -4.57
C PRO A 11 -24.25 -8.52 -3.64
N GLU A 12 -23.17 -8.90 -2.94
CA GLU A 12 -22.42 -8.02 -2.04
C GLU A 12 -21.42 -7.11 -2.77
N LEU A 13 -21.10 -7.39 -4.03
CA LEU A 13 -20.08 -6.64 -4.76
C LEU A 13 -20.33 -5.13 -4.81
N PRO A 14 -21.53 -4.62 -5.13
CA PRO A 14 -21.77 -3.17 -5.16
C PRO A 14 -21.49 -2.49 -3.82
N ARG A 15 -21.92 -3.12 -2.71
CA ARG A 15 -21.66 -2.62 -1.36
C ARG A 15 -20.16 -2.63 -1.05
N ARG A 16 -19.47 -3.73 -1.35
CA ARG A 16 -18.02 -3.84 -1.10
C ARG A 16 -17.18 -2.87 -1.91
N ILE A 17 -17.59 -2.58 -3.14
CA ILE A 17 -16.93 -1.56 -3.98
C ILE A 17 -17.11 -0.17 -3.33
N ALA A 18 -18.33 0.17 -2.92
CA ALA A 18 -18.60 1.45 -2.27
C ALA A 18 -17.85 1.59 -0.92
N ASP A 19 -17.87 0.56 -0.09
CA ASP A 19 -17.16 0.53 1.19
C ASP A 19 -15.63 0.59 1.00
N GLY A 20 -15.10 -0.19 0.05
CA GLY A 20 -13.68 -0.18 -0.29
C GLY A 20 -13.22 1.18 -0.81
N LEU A 21 -14.00 1.80 -1.69
CA LEU A 21 -13.72 3.14 -2.21
C LEU A 21 -13.74 4.20 -1.10
N ARG A 22 -14.74 4.17 -0.21
CA ARG A 22 -14.79 5.03 0.98
C ARG A 22 -13.54 4.85 1.84
N ASN A 23 -13.16 3.61 2.12
CA ASN A 23 -11.99 3.30 2.95
C ASN A 23 -10.70 3.84 2.30
N HIS A 24 -10.52 3.57 1.01
CA HIS A 24 -9.40 4.07 0.24
C HIS A 24 -9.31 5.59 0.30
N ASP A 25 -10.40 6.30 0.02
CA ASP A 25 -10.39 7.76 -0.11
C ASP A 25 -10.16 8.45 1.25
N LEU A 26 -10.69 7.90 2.35
CA LEU A 26 -10.42 8.39 3.71
C LEU A 26 -8.94 8.25 4.07
N VAL A 27 -8.35 7.07 3.82
CA VAL A 27 -6.93 6.82 4.11
C VAL A 27 -6.05 7.67 3.19
N ALA A 28 -6.37 7.76 1.89
CA ALA A 28 -5.62 8.56 0.93
C ALA A 28 -5.53 10.03 1.36
N ALA A 29 -6.67 10.65 1.67
CA ALA A 29 -6.73 12.05 2.11
C ALA A 29 -5.86 12.31 3.35
N ARG A 30 -5.80 11.35 4.27
CA ARG A 30 -5.00 11.48 5.49
C ARG A 30 -3.52 11.24 5.24
N LEU A 31 -3.16 10.24 4.43
CA LEU A 31 -1.77 9.98 4.04
C LEU A 31 -1.17 11.16 3.27
N GLU A 32 -1.94 11.81 2.38
CA GLU A 32 -1.52 12.97 1.59
C GLU A 32 -1.23 14.23 2.43
N THR A 33 -1.61 14.26 3.71
CA THR A 33 -1.18 15.32 4.64
C THR A 33 0.32 15.23 4.98
N CYS A 34 0.94 14.07 4.74
CA CYS A 34 2.36 13.86 4.98
C CYS A 34 3.20 14.27 3.76
N PRO A 35 4.19 15.16 3.90
CA PRO A 35 5.01 15.62 2.78
C PRO A 35 5.95 14.54 2.19
N TYR A 36 6.05 13.38 2.84
CA TYR A 36 6.87 12.25 2.41
C TYR A 36 6.06 11.13 1.76
N ILE A 37 4.74 11.30 1.61
CA ILE A 37 3.85 10.31 1.01
C ILE A 37 3.15 10.90 -0.21
N VAL A 38 3.09 10.13 -1.29
CA VAL A 38 2.28 10.42 -2.47
C VAL A 38 1.37 9.24 -2.77
N VAL A 39 0.06 9.48 -2.80
CA VAL A 39 -0.92 8.50 -3.27
C VAL A 39 -1.17 8.72 -4.76
N PRO A 40 -0.94 7.74 -5.65
CA PRO A 40 -1.23 7.90 -7.06
C PRO A 40 -2.72 8.20 -7.30
N PRO A 41 -3.07 9.22 -8.10
CA PRO A 41 -4.47 9.50 -8.41
C PRO A 41 -5.06 8.38 -9.28
N ALA A 42 -6.38 8.20 -9.20
CA ALA A 42 -7.09 7.39 -10.18
C ALA A 42 -6.93 7.98 -11.59
N LEU A 43 -6.93 7.12 -12.61
CA LEU A 43 -6.99 7.62 -13.99
C LEU A 43 -8.39 8.17 -14.28
N ALA A 44 -8.50 9.23 -15.08
CA ALA A 44 -9.79 9.87 -15.38
C ALA A 44 -10.92 8.92 -15.86
N PRO A 45 -10.67 7.89 -16.70
CA PRO A 45 -11.71 6.95 -17.11
C PRO A 45 -11.96 5.80 -16.11
N GLU A 46 -11.21 5.74 -15.00
CA GLU A 46 -11.24 4.64 -14.04
C GLU A 46 -12.35 4.84 -13.00
N THR A 47 -13.10 3.76 -12.73
CA THR A 47 -13.88 3.63 -11.50
C THR A 47 -13.21 2.58 -10.62
N ARG A 48 -12.66 3.00 -9.48
CA ARG A 48 -11.89 2.13 -8.60
C ARG A 48 -12.78 1.15 -7.82
N ALA A 49 -12.27 -0.05 -7.58
CA ALA A 49 -12.81 -1.04 -6.66
C ALA A 49 -11.71 -1.54 -5.70
N PRO A 50 -11.17 -0.67 -4.83
CA PRO A 50 -9.95 -0.96 -4.10
C PRO A 50 -10.18 -1.88 -2.90
N ASP A 51 -9.22 -2.77 -2.64
CA ASP A 51 -9.11 -3.61 -1.43
C ASP A 51 -7.79 -3.39 -0.67
N SER A 52 -6.95 -2.49 -1.19
CA SER A 52 -5.72 -1.97 -0.59
C SER A 52 -5.54 -0.51 -1.02
N ILE A 53 -4.59 0.16 -0.37
CA ILE A 53 -4.07 1.45 -0.83
C ILE A 53 -2.59 1.30 -1.17
N GLN A 54 -2.22 1.86 -2.31
CA GLN A 54 -0.83 1.97 -2.74
C GLN A 54 -0.38 3.42 -2.63
N PHE A 55 0.81 3.63 -2.10
CA PHE A 55 1.41 4.96 -1.98
C PHE A 55 2.92 4.86 -2.15
N ASN A 56 3.56 5.97 -2.52
CA ASN A 56 5.01 6.05 -2.65
C ASN A 56 5.58 6.88 -1.51
N LEU A 57 6.66 6.38 -0.92
CA LEU A 57 7.52 7.20 -0.07
C LEU A 57 8.45 8.02 -0.96
N ILE A 58 8.51 9.33 -0.70
CA ILE A 58 9.34 10.27 -1.45
C ILE A 58 10.32 10.97 -0.51
N ASN A 59 11.46 11.40 -1.05
CA ASN A 59 12.51 12.12 -0.31
C ASN A 59 13.08 11.36 0.89
N LEU A 60 13.07 10.02 0.84
CA LEU A 60 13.65 9.12 1.83
C LEU A 60 14.65 8.17 1.15
N ASP A 61 15.67 7.74 1.89
CA ASP A 61 16.61 6.73 1.44
C ASP A 61 16.11 5.30 1.76
N ASP A 62 16.74 4.29 1.16
CA ASP A 62 16.33 2.89 1.30
C ASP A 62 16.37 2.41 2.77
N LYS A 63 17.30 2.97 3.58
CA LYS A 63 17.39 2.67 5.02
C LYS A 63 16.18 3.19 5.77
N SER A 64 15.77 4.44 5.52
CA SER A 64 14.58 5.03 6.13
C SER A 64 13.31 4.32 5.70
N ILE A 65 13.20 3.91 4.43
CA ILE A 65 12.06 3.14 3.92
C ILE A 65 11.97 1.78 4.62
N THR A 66 13.11 1.08 4.79
CA THR A 66 13.17 -0.19 5.52
C THR A 66 12.75 0.01 6.98
N ALA A 67 13.32 1.00 7.66
CA ALA A 67 13.01 1.31 9.06
C ALA A 67 11.53 1.69 9.25
N PHE A 68 10.92 2.38 8.28
CA PHE A 68 9.50 2.70 8.29
C PHE A 68 8.63 1.44 8.21
N ALA A 69 8.95 0.52 7.29
CA ALA A 69 8.21 -0.73 7.16
C ALA A 69 8.31 -1.57 8.44
N ASP A 70 9.52 -1.65 9.02
CA ASP A 70 9.76 -2.34 10.30
C ASP A 70 9.01 -1.69 11.46
N ALA A 71 9.00 -0.36 11.55
CA ALA A 71 8.29 0.38 12.58
C ALA A 71 6.76 0.19 12.47
N CYS A 72 6.20 0.19 11.27
CA CYS A 72 4.78 -0.13 11.05
C CYS A 72 4.48 -1.57 11.51
N ALA A 73 5.32 -2.53 11.11
CA ALA A 73 5.13 -3.94 11.46
C ALA A 73 5.22 -4.16 12.98
N ALA A 74 6.17 -3.51 13.66
CA ALA A 74 6.29 -3.55 15.12
C ALA A 74 5.06 -2.98 15.84
N ALA A 75 4.37 -2.02 15.23
CA ALA A 75 3.13 -1.43 15.71
C ALA A 75 1.87 -2.19 15.25
N GLY A 76 2.00 -3.34 14.60
CA GLY A 76 0.89 -4.22 14.21
C GLY A 76 0.24 -3.90 12.86
N VAL A 77 0.77 -2.93 12.11
CA VAL A 77 0.29 -2.59 10.75
C VAL A 77 1.32 -3.02 9.73
N LYS A 78 1.03 -4.07 8.96
CA LYS A 78 1.95 -4.54 7.91
C LYS A 78 1.84 -3.67 6.65
N VAL A 79 2.88 -2.87 6.39
CA VAL A 79 3.08 -2.19 5.11
C VAL A 79 4.11 -2.96 4.29
N GLN A 80 3.77 -3.34 3.06
CA GLN A 80 4.71 -4.02 2.18
C GLN A 80 5.35 -3.04 1.21
N VAL A 81 6.68 -2.89 1.27
CA VAL A 81 7.45 -2.19 0.24
C VAL A 81 7.80 -3.19 -0.86
N PHE A 82 7.36 -2.95 -2.09
CA PHE A 82 7.47 -3.93 -3.17
C PHE A 82 8.91 -4.32 -3.47
N GLY A 83 9.80 -3.34 -3.59
CA GLY A 83 11.18 -3.56 -3.99
C GLY A 83 12.10 -4.12 -2.90
N LEU A 84 11.68 -4.08 -1.63
CA LEU A 84 12.48 -4.57 -0.50
C LEU A 84 12.15 -6.02 -0.10
N SER A 85 11.03 -6.55 -0.62
CA SER A 85 10.63 -7.94 -0.39
C SER A 85 11.36 -8.87 -1.37
N THR A 86 12.02 -9.90 -0.85
CA THR A 86 12.79 -10.86 -1.66
C THR A 86 11.94 -11.81 -2.50
N ASP A 87 10.63 -11.85 -2.26
CA ASP A 87 9.68 -12.80 -2.86
C ASP A 87 8.41 -12.11 -3.42
N ASN A 88 8.39 -10.78 -3.51
CA ASN A 88 7.21 -10.08 -4.00
C ASN A 88 7.10 -10.20 -5.52
N ALA A 89 6.00 -10.80 -5.98
CA ALA A 89 5.72 -10.99 -7.39
C ALA A 89 5.55 -9.68 -8.19
N ARG A 90 5.42 -8.51 -7.55
CA ARG A 90 5.42 -7.21 -8.25
C ARG A 90 6.83 -6.74 -8.62
N ALA A 91 7.86 -7.25 -7.94
CA ALA A 91 9.24 -6.98 -8.26
C ALA A 91 9.71 -7.92 -9.37
N PHE A 92 9.79 -7.41 -10.61
CA PHE A 92 10.08 -8.22 -11.80
C PHE A 92 11.41 -8.98 -11.76
N TRP A 93 12.36 -8.55 -10.93
CA TRP A 93 13.63 -9.26 -10.74
C TRP A 93 13.50 -10.56 -9.94
N ASN A 94 12.35 -10.80 -9.30
CA ASN A 94 12.03 -12.06 -8.64
C ASN A 94 11.46 -13.11 -9.62
N TRP A 95 11.21 -12.74 -10.89
CA TRP A 95 10.67 -13.65 -11.92
C TRP A 95 11.79 -14.43 -12.62
N GLU A 96 12.51 -15.25 -11.86
CA GLU A 96 13.66 -16.02 -12.37
C GLU A 96 13.34 -17.03 -13.47
N PHE A 97 12.05 -17.26 -13.74
CA PHE A 97 11.52 -18.18 -14.75
C PHE A 97 11.16 -17.51 -16.09
N ILE A 98 11.30 -16.18 -16.22
CA ILE A 98 11.03 -15.44 -17.46
C ILE A 98 12.35 -15.00 -18.11
N GLU A 99 12.61 -15.47 -19.33
CA GLU A 99 13.80 -15.12 -20.10
C GLU A 99 13.43 -14.49 -21.47
N PRO A 100 14.20 -13.50 -21.98
CA PRO A 100 15.37 -12.91 -21.33
C PRO A 100 14.97 -11.96 -20.19
N ARG A 101 15.79 -11.91 -19.13
CA ARG A 101 15.61 -10.93 -18.05
C ARG A 101 15.53 -9.51 -18.60
N GLN A 102 14.50 -8.78 -18.17
CA GLN A 102 14.26 -7.41 -18.57
C GLN A 102 15.03 -6.44 -17.66
N ASP A 103 15.64 -5.40 -18.21
CA ASP A 103 16.16 -4.28 -17.42
C ASP A 103 15.21 -3.08 -17.53
N LEU A 104 14.51 -2.79 -16.42
CA LEU A 104 13.50 -1.73 -16.32
C LEU A 104 13.90 -0.77 -15.19
N PRO A 105 14.92 0.09 -15.39
CA PRO A 105 15.50 0.91 -14.32
C PRO A 105 14.50 1.92 -13.72
N LYS A 106 13.60 2.47 -14.54
CA LYS A 106 12.52 3.37 -14.06
C LYS A 106 11.54 2.63 -13.15
N THR A 107 11.14 1.43 -13.56
CA THR A 107 10.23 0.56 -12.78
C THR A 107 10.91 0.12 -11.49
N ARG A 108 12.17 -0.31 -11.55
CA ARG A 108 12.96 -0.67 -10.36
C ARG A 108 12.98 0.47 -9.37
N LYS A 109 13.34 1.69 -9.80
CA LYS A 109 13.39 2.86 -8.94
C LYS A 109 12.05 3.14 -8.24
N MET A 110 10.93 3.06 -8.97
CA MET A 110 9.60 3.25 -8.41
C MET A 110 9.24 2.16 -7.38
N LEU A 111 9.54 0.89 -7.68
CA LEU A 111 9.21 -0.23 -6.79
C LEU A 111 9.98 -0.19 -5.46
N MET A 112 11.16 0.43 -5.40
CA MET A 112 11.94 0.56 -4.16
C MET A 112 11.24 1.42 -3.09
N SER A 113 10.29 2.27 -3.46
CA SER A 113 9.54 3.11 -2.52
C SER A 113 8.02 2.95 -2.59
N ALA A 114 7.52 2.10 -3.49
CA ALA A 114 6.11 1.75 -3.61
C ALA A 114 5.67 0.83 -2.47
N CYS A 115 4.72 1.31 -1.69
CA CYS A 115 4.12 0.63 -0.55
C CYS A 115 2.72 0.14 -0.88
N ASP A 116 2.32 -0.99 -0.29
CA ASP A 116 0.94 -1.50 -0.29
C ASP A 116 0.51 -1.76 1.16
N LEU A 117 -0.67 -1.25 1.49
CA LEU A 117 -1.34 -1.45 2.76
C LEU A 117 -2.72 -2.04 2.49
N ARG A 118 -3.00 -3.21 3.06
CA ARG A 118 -4.32 -3.86 2.94
C ARG A 118 -5.37 -3.02 3.65
N LEU A 119 -6.52 -2.83 2.98
CA LEU A 119 -7.68 -2.15 3.54
C LEU A 119 -8.89 -3.09 3.44
N PRO A 120 -9.01 -4.08 4.35
CA PRO A 120 -10.17 -4.95 4.38
C PRO A 120 -11.47 -4.15 4.41
N VAL A 121 -12.42 -4.55 3.56
CA VAL A 121 -13.65 -3.78 3.34
C VAL A 121 -14.52 -3.60 4.59
N GLN A 122 -14.38 -4.49 5.58
CA GLN A 122 -15.11 -4.41 6.85
C GLN A 122 -14.60 -3.32 7.80
N LEU A 123 -13.41 -2.74 7.57
CA LEU A 123 -12.86 -1.69 8.42
C LEU A 123 -13.80 -0.47 8.44
N GLN A 124 -14.08 0.01 9.65
CA GLN A 124 -14.86 1.20 9.90
C GLN A 124 -13.97 2.44 9.96
N PRO A 125 -14.54 3.66 9.87
CA PRO A 125 -13.75 4.90 9.90
C PRO A 125 -12.73 4.97 11.04
N ASP A 126 -13.11 4.58 12.27
CA ASP A 126 -12.21 4.58 13.43
C ASP A 126 -11.05 3.58 13.29
N ASP A 127 -11.28 2.43 12.65
CA ASP A 127 -10.21 1.46 12.36
C ASP A 127 -9.22 2.04 11.33
N LEU A 128 -9.74 2.71 10.30
CA LEU A 128 -8.91 3.36 9.29
C LEU A 128 -8.09 4.50 9.90
N GLU A 129 -8.69 5.23 10.83
CA GLU A 129 -8.00 6.26 11.60
C GLU A 129 -6.84 5.63 12.38
N ALA A 130 -7.12 4.63 13.21
CA ALA A 130 -6.08 3.95 13.99
C ALA A 130 -4.94 3.38 13.11
N VAL A 131 -5.27 2.74 11.99
CA VAL A 131 -4.27 2.22 11.03
C VAL A 131 -3.42 3.35 10.46
N THR A 132 -4.05 4.47 10.07
CA THR A 132 -3.31 5.59 9.48
C THR A 132 -2.46 6.33 10.50
N ASP A 133 -2.88 6.40 11.76
CA ASP A 133 -2.07 6.95 12.86
C ASP A 133 -0.80 6.15 13.09
N VAL A 134 -0.90 4.82 13.01
CA VAL A 134 0.29 3.96 13.09
C VAL A 134 1.24 4.25 11.93
N VAL A 135 0.73 4.34 10.70
CA VAL A 135 1.56 4.63 9.51
C VAL A 135 2.25 5.99 9.63
N LEU A 136 1.51 7.04 9.94
CA LEU A 136 2.07 8.40 10.06
C LEU A 136 2.99 8.53 11.27
N GLY A 137 2.66 7.90 12.39
CA GLY A 137 3.48 7.88 13.61
C GLY A 137 4.80 7.15 13.42
N ALA A 138 4.78 6.00 12.74
CA ALA A 138 5.99 5.26 12.38
C ALA A 138 6.90 6.09 11.48
N LEU A 139 6.34 6.71 10.44
CA LEU A 139 7.09 7.54 9.51
C LEU A 139 7.73 8.75 10.19
N ASN A 140 6.96 9.46 11.02
CA ASN A 140 7.45 10.60 11.80
C ASN A 140 8.60 10.19 12.75
N SER A 141 8.51 9.01 13.37
CA SER A 141 9.55 8.50 14.26
C SER A 141 10.86 8.23 13.51
N VAL A 142 10.79 7.64 12.31
CA VAL A 142 11.96 7.41 11.46
C VAL A 142 12.58 8.73 11.00
N ILE A 143 11.78 9.69 10.54
CA ILE A 143 12.27 11.00 10.08
C ILE A 143 13.00 11.72 11.22
N LYS A 144 12.45 11.71 12.43
CA LYS A 144 13.09 12.32 13.62
C LYS A 144 14.41 11.64 13.97
N ALA A 145 14.49 10.32 13.86
CA ALA A 145 15.70 9.57 14.16
C ALA A 145 16.84 9.85 13.15
N VAL A 146 16.50 10.12 11.88
CA VAL A 146 17.48 10.47 10.83
C VAL A 146 17.96 11.93 10.95
N ALA A 147 17.12 12.81 11.49
CA ALA A 147 17.44 14.22 11.69
C ALA A 147 18.25 14.51 12.98
N ALA A 148 18.32 13.55 13.90
CA ALA A 148 19.05 13.63 15.16
C ALA A 148 20.52 13.17 15.00
#